data_AF-A0A453I1Q8-F1
#
_entry.id   AF-A0A453I1Q8-F1
#
_cell.length_a   1.000
_cell.length_b   1.000
_cell.length_c   1.000
_cell.angle_alpha   90.00
_cell.angle_beta   90.00
_cell.angle_gamma   90.00
#
_symmetry.space_group_name_H-M   'P 1'
#
loop_
_entity.id
_entity.type
_entity.pdbx_description
1 polymer ?
#
loop_
_entity_poly.entity_id
_entity_poly.type
_entity_poly.pdbx_seq_one_letter_code
_entity_poly.pdbx_strand_id
1 'polypeptide(L)'
;MRIRATTVSRKWVDGSTNTEELVEGFDQETAAVVLARYISLKMEIEEEFDATRWLDRSLIRLCSRFGDYRKDDPSSFSLHSNFSLFPQFMFNLRRSQFVQVFNNSPDETAYFRMLLNRESITNSVAMIQPSLISFSFDSPPSPVFLDVASIAVDRILLLDAYFSVVIFHGMTIAQWRNMCYQNQPEHQQFAQLLQAPQEEAQVIINGRFPVPRLVVCDQHGSQARFLLAKLNPSATYNSAHDVPPGSDIIFTDDVSFQVFCEHLQRLAVQS
;
A
#
# COMPACT_ATOMS: atom_id res chain seq x y z
N MET A 1 -3.32 -37.22 -18.80
CA MET A 1 -3.03 -36.77 -17.42
C MET A 1 -1.67 -36.10 -17.43
N ARG A 2 -1.54 -34.84 -16.95
CA ARG A 2 -0.25 -34.15 -16.85
C ARG A 2 0.22 -34.21 -15.39
N ILE A 3 1.51 -34.46 -15.16
CA ILE A 3 2.12 -34.44 -13.83
C ILE A 3 3.04 -33.21 -13.76
N ARG A 4 2.90 -32.41 -12.71
CA ARG A 4 3.78 -31.26 -12.44
C ARG A 4 4.64 -31.59 -11.22
N ALA A 5 5.95 -31.59 -11.38
CA ALA A 5 6.91 -31.84 -10.31
C ALA A 5 7.83 -30.62 -10.14
N THR A 6 7.99 -30.17 -8.89
CA THR A 6 8.90 -29.08 -8.51
C THR A 6 9.74 -29.55 -7.33
N THR A 7 11.07 -29.48 -7.46
CA THR A 7 12.02 -29.80 -6.39
C THR A 7 12.78 -28.53 -6.02
N VAL A 8 12.88 -28.23 -4.72
CA VAL A 8 13.61 -27.07 -4.19
C VAL A 8 14.62 -27.51 -3.15
N SER A 9 15.72 -26.78 -3.01
CA SER A 9 16.73 -26.97 -1.98
C SER A 9 17.07 -25.64 -1.33
N ARG A 10 17.36 -25.65 -0.02
CA ARG A 10 17.83 -24.49 0.76
C ARG A 10 18.98 -24.93 1.67
N LYS A 11 19.91 -24.01 1.93
CA LYS A 11 21.04 -24.25 2.82
C LYS A 11 20.56 -24.18 4.28
N TRP A 12 21.04 -25.10 5.11
CA TRP A 12 20.85 -25.02 6.56
C TRP A 12 21.85 -24.04 7.15
N VAL A 13 21.38 -23.16 8.03
CA VAL A 13 22.19 -22.14 8.70
C VAL A 13 21.96 -22.26 10.20
N ASP A 14 23.04 -22.25 10.98
CA ASP A 14 22.95 -22.16 12.43
C ASP A 14 22.69 -20.69 12.84
N GLY A 15 21.45 -20.41 13.19
CA GLY A 15 21.00 -19.07 13.56
C GLY A 15 21.57 -18.55 14.89
N SER A 16 22.37 -19.35 15.61
CA SER A 16 23.12 -18.89 16.79
C SER A 16 24.46 -18.24 16.43
N THR A 17 25.01 -18.58 15.26
CA THR A 17 26.35 -18.16 14.83
C THR A 17 26.36 -17.31 13.57
N ASN A 18 25.37 -17.47 12.68
CA ASN A 18 25.35 -16.76 11.39
C ASN A 18 23.97 -16.17 11.08
N THR A 19 23.67 -15.03 11.71
CA THR A 19 22.43 -14.27 11.46
C THR A 19 22.46 -13.55 10.11
N GLU A 20 23.64 -13.27 9.56
CA GLU A 20 23.80 -12.55 8.29
C GLU A 20 23.25 -13.35 7.11
N GLU A 21 23.60 -14.65 7.00
CA GLU A 21 23.02 -15.52 5.96
C GLU A 21 21.49 -15.64 6.05
N LEU A 22 20.92 -15.54 7.26
CA LEU A 22 19.46 -15.53 7.45
C LEU A 22 18.84 -14.21 6.97
N VAL A 23 19.53 -13.09 7.20
CA VAL A 23 19.11 -11.75 6.75
C VAL A 23 19.14 -11.65 5.22
N GLU A 24 20.19 -12.19 4.60
CA GLU A 24 20.33 -12.23 3.14
C GLU A 24 19.24 -13.08 2.48
N GLY A 25 18.81 -14.16 3.14
CA GLY A 25 17.76 -15.05 2.64
C GLY A 25 16.32 -14.56 2.86
N PHE A 26 16.11 -13.43 3.54
CA PHE A 26 14.78 -12.94 3.85
C PHE A 26 14.14 -12.22 2.66
N ASP A 27 13.00 -12.75 2.21
CA ASP A 27 12.14 -12.13 1.20
C ASP A 27 10.96 -11.45 1.90
N GLN A 28 11.05 -10.12 2.03
CA GLN A 28 10.03 -9.31 2.70
C GLN A 28 8.66 -9.31 2.01
N GLU A 29 8.61 -9.42 0.69
CA GLU A 29 7.35 -9.46 -0.05
C GLU A 29 6.63 -10.78 0.21
N THR A 30 7.35 -11.89 0.04
CA THR A 30 6.81 -13.22 0.33
C THR A 30 6.42 -13.34 1.80
N ALA A 31 7.25 -12.85 2.73
CA ALA A 31 6.93 -12.84 4.15
C ALA A 31 5.66 -12.06 4.46
N ALA A 32 5.47 -10.87 3.86
CA ALA A 32 4.28 -10.05 4.07
C ALA A 32 3.01 -10.77 3.58
N VAL A 33 3.06 -11.40 2.41
CA VAL A 33 1.92 -12.14 1.84
C VAL A 33 1.60 -13.38 2.67
N VAL A 34 2.62 -14.16 3.07
CA VAL A 34 2.42 -15.35 3.92
C VAL A 34 1.83 -14.94 5.27
N LEU A 35 2.31 -13.85 5.87
CA LEU A 35 1.77 -13.35 7.13
C LEU A 35 0.32 -12.87 6.97
N ALA A 36 -0.01 -12.17 5.87
CA ALA A 36 -1.38 -11.75 5.57
C ALA A 36 -2.33 -12.95 5.47
N ARG A 37 -1.93 -14.01 4.77
CA ARG A 37 -2.70 -15.27 4.67
C ARG A 37 -2.85 -15.94 6.03
N TYR A 38 -1.78 -15.99 6.80
CA TYR A 38 -1.79 -16.60 8.13
C TYR A 38 -2.71 -15.85 9.08
N ILE A 39 -2.64 -14.51 9.12
CA ILE A 39 -3.53 -13.68 9.92
C ILE A 39 -4.99 -13.86 9.49
N SER A 40 -5.27 -13.88 8.19
CA SER A 40 -6.61 -14.15 7.66
C SER A 40 -7.17 -15.47 8.18
N LEU A 41 -6.36 -16.53 8.16
CA LEU A 41 -6.73 -17.85 8.68
C LEU A 41 -6.98 -17.82 10.20
N LYS A 42 -6.10 -17.13 10.96
CA LYS A 42 -6.25 -16.97 12.41
C LYS A 42 -7.55 -16.26 12.77
N MET A 43 -7.88 -15.19 12.05
CA MET A 43 -9.13 -14.45 12.23
C MET A 43 -10.39 -15.27 11.91
N GLU A 44 -10.28 -16.36 11.14
CA GLU A 44 -11.39 -17.25 10.83
C GLU A 44 -11.57 -18.37 11.86
N ILE A 45 -10.47 -18.85 12.44
CA ILE A 45 -10.48 -20.03 13.33
C ILE A 45 -10.52 -19.64 14.81
N GLU A 46 -9.86 -18.54 15.19
CA GLU A 46 -9.70 -18.15 16.59
C GLU A 46 -10.75 -17.09 16.97
N GLU A 47 -11.62 -17.43 17.93
CA GLU A 47 -12.53 -16.46 18.54
C GLU A 47 -11.74 -15.37 19.27
N GLU A 48 -12.23 -14.12 19.20
CA GLU A 48 -11.65 -12.93 19.85
C GLU A 48 -10.19 -12.62 19.46
N PHE A 49 -9.71 -13.10 18.31
CA PHE A 49 -8.35 -12.84 17.86
C PHE A 49 -8.12 -11.38 17.43
N ASP A 50 -7.29 -10.65 18.20
CA ASP A 50 -6.83 -9.31 17.87
C ASP A 50 -5.67 -9.36 16.86
N ALA A 51 -6.03 -9.36 15.58
CA ALA A 51 -5.11 -9.42 14.46
C ALA A 51 -4.12 -8.24 14.41
N THR A 52 -4.59 -7.03 14.73
CA THR A 52 -3.77 -5.81 14.69
C THR A 52 -2.66 -5.89 15.73
N ARG A 53 -3.03 -6.18 16.99
CA ARG A 53 -2.06 -6.32 18.08
C ARG A 53 -1.10 -7.47 17.86
N TRP A 54 -1.57 -8.58 17.29
CA TRP A 54 -0.72 -9.73 16.97
C TRP A 54 0.31 -9.39 15.90
N LEU A 55 -0.10 -8.66 14.85
CA LEU A 55 0.79 -8.19 13.79
C LEU A 55 1.82 -7.19 14.34
N ASP A 56 1.39 -6.20 15.12
CA ASP A 56 2.27 -5.20 15.73
C ASP A 56 3.32 -5.87 16.65
N ARG A 57 2.92 -6.82 17.50
CA ARG A 57 3.85 -7.60 18.35
C ARG A 57 4.81 -8.47 17.56
N SER A 58 4.37 -9.02 16.43
CA SER A 58 5.23 -9.86 15.58
C SER A 58 6.26 -9.02 14.85
N LEU A 59 5.87 -7.83 14.37
CA LEU A 59 6.78 -6.87 13.78
C LEU A 59 7.81 -6.36 14.79
N ILE A 60 7.40 -5.97 16.01
CA ILE A 60 8.33 -5.52 17.06
C ILE A 60 9.38 -6.60 17.33
N ARG A 61 8.97 -7.86 17.52
CA ARG A 61 9.92 -8.97 17.76
C ARG A 61 10.90 -9.18 16.60
N LEU A 62 10.45 -9.01 15.36
CA LEU A 62 11.32 -9.09 14.18
C LEU A 62 12.32 -7.93 14.17
N CYS A 63 11.86 -6.70 14.39
CA CYS A 63 12.70 -5.51 14.42
C CYS A 63 13.70 -5.50 15.57
N SER A 64 13.32 -5.98 16.76
CA SER A 64 14.24 -6.14 17.90
C SER A 64 15.30 -7.22 17.64
N ARG A 65 14.97 -8.26 16.86
CA ARG A 65 15.90 -9.36 16.59
C ARG A 65 16.88 -9.05 15.45
N PHE A 66 16.42 -8.37 14.42
CA PHE A 66 17.17 -8.18 13.16
C PHE A 66 17.47 -6.72 12.84
N GLY A 67 17.07 -5.77 13.69
CA GLY A 67 17.44 -4.36 13.57
C GLY A 67 18.77 -4.07 14.23
N ASP A 68 19.50 -3.11 13.67
CA ASP A 68 20.71 -2.55 14.25
C ASP A 68 20.35 -1.30 15.04
N TYR A 69 20.68 -1.30 16.33
CA TYR A 69 20.39 -0.18 17.22
C TYR A 69 21.26 -0.19 18.47
N ARG A 70 21.35 0.96 19.11
CA ARG A 70 21.80 1.12 20.49
C ARG A 70 20.59 1.01 21.41
N LYS A 71 20.75 0.25 22.49
CA LYS A 71 19.69 0.06 23.48
C LYS A 71 19.18 1.40 24.01
N ASP A 72 17.87 1.53 24.12
CA ASP A 72 17.18 2.74 24.59
C ASP A 72 17.42 4.02 23.76
N ASP A 73 17.99 3.91 22.55
CA ASP A 73 18.20 5.03 21.61
C ASP A 73 17.45 4.79 20.28
N PRO A 74 16.20 5.26 20.16
CA PRO A 74 15.39 5.06 18.95
C PRO A 74 16.00 5.68 17.68
N SER A 75 16.80 6.74 17.82
CA SER A 75 17.39 7.45 16.67
C SER A 75 18.47 6.64 15.97
N SER A 76 19.03 5.64 16.65
CA SER A 76 20.03 4.73 16.12
C SER A 76 19.46 3.56 15.32
N PHE A 77 18.14 3.37 15.34
CA PHE A 77 17.50 2.20 14.75
C PHE A 77 17.61 2.20 13.22
N SER A 78 18.07 1.09 12.67
CA SER A 78 18.11 0.85 11.24
C SER A 78 17.80 -0.62 10.91
N LEU A 79 17.37 -0.86 9.67
CA LEU A 79 17.07 -2.19 9.15
C LEU A 79 17.88 -2.43 7.88
N HIS A 80 18.32 -3.68 7.70
CA HIS A 80 18.90 -4.15 6.45
C HIS A 80 17.90 -3.98 5.28
N SER A 81 18.39 -3.78 4.06
CA SER A 81 17.57 -3.52 2.86
C SER A 81 16.52 -4.60 2.59
N ASN A 82 16.83 -5.85 2.94
CA ASN A 82 15.89 -6.97 2.80
C ASN A 82 14.70 -6.89 3.76
N PHE A 83 14.78 -6.06 4.81
CA PHE A 83 13.72 -5.85 5.79
C PHE A 83 13.10 -4.45 5.75
N SER A 84 13.71 -3.50 5.04
CA SER A 84 13.36 -2.08 5.15
C SER A 84 11.94 -1.74 4.71
N LEU A 85 11.34 -2.52 3.79
CA LEU A 85 9.95 -2.35 3.35
C LEU A 85 8.97 -3.16 4.20
N PHE A 86 9.44 -4.13 4.99
CA PHE A 86 8.58 -4.98 5.79
C PHE A 86 7.69 -4.20 6.79
N PRO A 87 8.20 -3.19 7.54
CA PRO A 87 7.35 -2.32 8.34
C PRO A 87 6.25 -1.60 7.54
N GLN A 88 6.56 -1.19 6.30
CA GLN A 88 5.58 -0.54 5.42
C GLN A 88 4.48 -1.50 4.98
N PHE A 89 4.83 -2.74 4.63
CA PHE A 89 3.83 -3.77 4.35
C PHE A 89 2.94 -4.03 5.56
N MET A 90 3.51 -4.10 6.77
CA MET A 90 2.75 -4.32 7.99
C MET A 90 1.80 -3.15 8.31
N PHE A 91 2.27 -1.92 8.11
CA PHE A 91 1.46 -0.71 8.25
C PHE A 91 0.26 -0.68 7.29
N ASN A 92 0.46 -1.12 6.04
CA ASN A 92 -0.64 -1.18 5.07
C ASN A 92 -1.56 -2.38 5.34
N LEU A 93 -1.01 -3.55 5.67
CA LEU A 93 -1.76 -4.76 5.98
C LEU A 93 -2.71 -4.56 7.16
N ARG A 94 -2.25 -3.99 8.28
CA ARG A 94 -3.07 -3.78 9.48
C ARG A 94 -4.25 -2.83 9.28
N ARG A 95 -4.18 -1.96 8.27
CA ARG A 95 -5.26 -1.03 7.85
C ARG A 95 -6.07 -1.53 6.67
N SER A 96 -5.64 -2.63 6.04
CA SER A 96 -6.30 -3.20 4.88
C SER A 96 -7.63 -3.86 5.25
N GLN A 97 -8.48 -4.05 4.25
CA GLN A 97 -9.76 -4.76 4.36
C GLN A 97 -9.62 -6.26 4.73
N PHE A 98 -8.39 -6.80 4.75
CA PHE A 98 -8.13 -8.15 5.22
C PHE A 98 -8.19 -8.24 6.76
N VAL A 99 -7.78 -7.16 7.44
CA VAL A 99 -7.69 -7.04 8.90
C VAL A 99 -8.82 -6.17 9.45
N GLN A 100 -9.00 -4.97 8.90
CA GLN A 100 -10.07 -4.03 9.28
C GLN A 100 -11.30 -4.30 8.42
N VAL A 101 -12.18 -5.18 8.90
CA VAL A 101 -13.39 -5.61 8.17
C VAL A 101 -14.56 -4.62 8.31
N PHE A 102 -14.42 -3.58 9.12
CA PHE A 102 -15.44 -2.52 9.23
C PHE A 102 -15.75 -1.92 7.85
N ASN A 103 -17.02 -1.59 7.62
CA ASN A 103 -17.52 -1.06 6.35
C ASN A 103 -17.39 -2.04 5.15
N ASN A 104 -17.16 -3.33 5.41
CA ASN A 104 -17.33 -4.40 4.43
C ASN A 104 -18.42 -5.37 4.91
N SER A 105 -19.16 -5.94 3.97
CA SER A 105 -20.02 -7.08 4.26
C SER A 105 -19.19 -8.34 4.57
N PRO A 106 -19.76 -9.34 5.28
CA PRO A 106 -19.12 -10.64 5.46
C PRO A 106 -18.71 -11.30 4.13
N ASP A 107 -19.57 -11.19 3.10
CA ASP A 107 -19.33 -11.76 1.78
C ASP A 107 -18.18 -11.06 1.04
N GLU A 108 -18.08 -9.72 1.11
CA GLU A 108 -16.94 -8.99 0.55
C GLU A 108 -15.64 -9.38 1.24
N THR A 109 -15.67 -9.50 2.58
CA THR A 109 -14.50 -9.93 3.36
C THR A 109 -14.05 -11.34 2.93
N ALA A 110 -14.99 -12.28 2.80
CA ALA A 110 -14.72 -13.63 2.33
C ALA A 110 -14.15 -13.62 0.90
N TYR A 111 -14.70 -12.81 0.01
CA TYR A 111 -14.22 -12.65 -1.37
C TYR A 111 -12.78 -12.13 -1.42
N PHE A 112 -12.44 -11.10 -0.65
CA PHE A 112 -11.09 -10.56 -0.60
C PHE A 112 -10.09 -11.60 -0.08
N ARG A 113 -10.42 -12.28 1.03
CA ARG A 113 -9.56 -13.30 1.64
C ARG A 113 -9.39 -14.53 0.75
N MET A 114 -10.43 -14.94 0.04
CA MET A 114 -10.34 -16.01 -0.96
C MET A 114 -9.32 -15.66 -2.06
N LEU A 115 -9.36 -14.42 -2.58
CA LEU A 115 -8.42 -13.99 -3.61
C LEU A 115 -6.99 -13.87 -3.08
N LEU A 116 -6.80 -13.33 -1.88
CA LEU A 116 -5.49 -13.28 -1.22
C LEU A 116 -4.83 -14.67 -1.13
N ASN A 117 -5.61 -15.72 -0.86
CA ASN A 117 -5.12 -17.09 -0.76
C ASN A 117 -4.87 -17.77 -2.12
N ARG A 118 -5.51 -17.29 -3.19
CA ARG A 118 -5.41 -17.88 -4.53
C ARG A 118 -4.32 -17.23 -5.38
N GLU A 119 -4.04 -15.96 -5.17
CA GLU A 119 -3.19 -15.17 -6.05
C GLU A 119 -1.68 -15.41 -5.88
N SER A 120 -0.90 -14.94 -6.85
CA SER A 120 0.56 -14.93 -6.76
C SER A 120 1.06 -13.99 -5.66
N ILE A 121 2.35 -14.10 -5.30
CA ILE A 121 2.99 -13.15 -4.36
C ILE A 121 2.88 -11.72 -4.90
N THR A 122 3.27 -11.49 -6.16
CA THR A 122 3.23 -10.18 -6.81
C THR A 122 1.84 -9.53 -6.76
N ASN A 123 0.79 -10.29 -7.11
CA ASN A 123 -0.59 -9.78 -7.05
C ASN A 123 -1.05 -9.53 -5.61
N SER A 124 -0.65 -10.39 -4.67
CA SER A 124 -0.99 -10.24 -3.26
C SER A 124 -0.27 -9.03 -2.62
N VAL A 125 0.94 -8.71 -3.06
CA VAL A 125 1.65 -7.48 -2.66
C VAL A 125 0.85 -6.26 -3.10
N ALA A 126 0.34 -6.21 -4.34
CA ALA A 126 -0.51 -5.12 -4.81
C ALA A 126 -1.84 -4.98 -4.04
N MET A 127 -2.36 -6.09 -3.49
CA MET A 127 -3.53 -6.04 -2.59
C MET A 127 -3.21 -5.42 -1.22
N ILE A 128 -2.01 -5.68 -0.69
CA ILE A 128 -1.57 -5.22 0.63
C ILE A 128 -1.10 -3.77 0.55
N GLN A 129 -0.23 -3.47 -0.41
CA GLN A 129 0.35 -2.16 -0.66
C GLN A 129 0.05 -1.76 -2.12
N PRO A 130 -1.06 -1.05 -2.33
CA PRO A 130 -1.41 -0.49 -3.63
C PRO A 130 -0.29 0.37 -4.21
N SER A 131 -0.19 0.37 -5.54
CA SER A 131 0.73 1.26 -6.26
C SER A 131 0.03 2.54 -6.70
N LEU A 132 0.77 3.64 -6.74
CA LEU A 132 0.27 4.95 -7.14
C LEU A 132 1.23 5.55 -8.18
N ILE A 133 0.71 5.91 -9.36
CA ILE A 133 1.46 6.52 -10.44
C ILE A 133 0.93 7.94 -10.66
N SER A 134 1.82 8.91 -10.79
CA SER A 134 1.47 10.29 -11.08
C SER A 134 1.73 10.64 -12.54
N PHE A 135 0.80 11.36 -13.15
CA PHE A 135 0.86 11.90 -14.50
C PHE A 135 0.74 13.42 -14.41
N SER A 136 1.66 14.15 -15.02
CA SER A 136 1.70 15.61 -15.04
C SER A 136 2.25 16.11 -16.37
N PHE A 137 2.22 17.43 -16.59
CA PHE A 137 2.89 18.04 -17.75
C PHE A 137 4.41 18.12 -17.57
N ASP A 138 4.87 18.27 -16.33
CA ASP A 138 6.28 18.58 -16.03
C ASP A 138 7.18 17.35 -16.02
N SER A 139 6.60 16.15 -15.86
CA SER A 139 7.36 14.91 -15.71
C SER A 139 6.66 13.72 -16.37
N PRO A 140 7.42 12.74 -16.90
CA PRO A 140 6.84 11.49 -17.37
C PRO A 140 6.14 10.73 -16.23
N PRO A 141 5.25 9.77 -16.55
CA PRO A 141 4.58 8.97 -15.55
C PRO A 141 5.59 8.30 -14.60
N SER A 142 5.44 8.53 -13.29
CA SER A 142 6.37 8.02 -12.29
C SER A 142 5.65 7.51 -11.05
N PRO A 143 6.15 6.44 -10.41
CA PRO A 143 5.64 6.00 -9.11
C PRO A 143 5.77 7.12 -8.06
N VAL A 144 4.72 7.29 -7.26
CA VAL A 144 4.70 8.22 -6.12
C VAL A 144 4.31 7.49 -4.86
N PHE A 145 4.61 8.07 -3.70
CA PHE A 145 4.23 7.48 -2.42
C PHE A 145 2.72 7.36 -2.29
N LEU A 146 2.26 6.28 -1.66
CA LEU A 146 0.86 6.07 -1.31
C LEU A 146 0.48 6.96 -0.10
N ASP A 147 0.49 8.27 -0.32
CA ASP A 147 0.41 9.31 0.69
C ASP A 147 -0.49 10.47 0.23
N VAL A 148 -1.18 11.13 1.17
CA VAL A 148 -1.98 12.31 0.87
C VAL A 148 -1.15 13.45 0.26
N ALA A 149 0.12 13.56 0.62
CA ALA A 149 1.05 14.53 0.04
C ALA A 149 1.28 14.34 -1.47
N SER A 150 0.94 13.17 -2.03
CA SER A 150 1.01 12.92 -3.47
C SER A 150 -0.17 13.52 -4.25
N ILE A 151 -1.22 13.99 -3.57
CA ILE A 151 -2.33 14.66 -4.23
C ILE A 151 -1.95 16.10 -4.56
N ALA A 152 -2.12 16.46 -5.83
CA ALA A 152 -1.94 17.81 -6.33
C ALA A 152 -3.05 18.17 -7.32
N VAL A 153 -3.39 19.46 -7.40
CA VAL A 153 -4.49 19.97 -8.23
C VAL A 153 -4.22 19.85 -9.73
N ASP A 154 -2.95 19.82 -10.12
CA ASP A 154 -2.41 19.88 -11.48
C ASP A 154 -1.95 18.51 -12.02
N ARG A 155 -2.25 17.41 -11.31
CA ARG A 155 -1.80 16.05 -11.67
C ARG A 155 -2.97 15.08 -11.76
N ILE A 156 -2.75 13.99 -12.47
CA ILE A 156 -3.64 12.81 -12.47
C ILE A 156 -2.92 11.69 -11.72
N LEU A 157 -3.65 10.94 -10.90
CA LEU A 157 -3.13 9.78 -10.19
C LEU A 157 -3.83 8.52 -10.68
N LEU A 158 -3.05 7.46 -10.90
CA LEU A 158 -3.55 6.12 -11.15
C LEU A 158 -3.18 5.23 -9.95
N LEU A 159 -4.20 4.81 -9.20
CA LEU A 159 -4.07 3.84 -8.12
C LEU A 159 -4.39 2.45 -8.63
N ASP A 160 -3.51 1.50 -8.39
CA ASP A 160 -3.80 0.07 -8.53
C ASP A 160 -3.79 -0.61 -7.16
N ALA A 161 -4.99 -0.93 -6.67
CA ALA A 161 -5.22 -1.61 -5.39
C ALA A 161 -5.68 -3.07 -5.55
N TYR A 162 -5.28 -3.72 -6.65
CA TYR A 162 -5.71 -5.04 -7.09
C TYR A 162 -7.20 -5.16 -7.44
N PHE A 163 -8.10 -4.96 -6.46
CA PHE A 163 -9.55 -5.09 -6.61
C PHE A 163 -10.20 -3.89 -7.32
N SER A 164 -9.53 -2.73 -7.26
CA SER A 164 -9.97 -1.50 -7.91
C SER A 164 -8.79 -0.78 -8.55
N VAL A 165 -9.05 -0.19 -9.71
CA VAL A 165 -8.16 0.75 -10.38
C VAL A 165 -8.83 2.12 -10.32
N VAL A 166 -8.15 3.12 -9.78
CA VAL A 166 -8.71 4.47 -9.60
C VAL A 166 -7.92 5.47 -10.42
N ILE A 167 -8.60 6.16 -11.34
CA ILE A 167 -8.09 7.34 -12.02
C ILE A 167 -8.65 8.57 -11.29
N PHE A 168 -7.75 9.34 -10.70
CA PHE A 168 -8.09 10.51 -9.90
C PHE A 168 -7.53 11.77 -10.58
N HIS A 169 -8.40 12.71 -10.91
CA HIS A 169 -8.01 13.99 -11.51
C HIS A 169 -7.91 15.06 -10.44
N GLY A 170 -6.77 15.74 -10.35
CA GLY A 170 -6.64 16.97 -9.56
C GLY A 170 -7.64 18.04 -9.99
N MET A 171 -7.96 18.96 -9.09
CA MET A 171 -9.00 19.98 -9.29
C MET A 171 -8.81 20.79 -10.58
N THR A 172 -7.59 21.25 -10.87
CA THR A 172 -7.28 22.04 -12.07
C THR A 172 -7.42 21.20 -13.34
N ILE A 173 -6.96 19.95 -13.31
CA ILE A 173 -7.13 19.01 -14.44
C ILE A 173 -8.62 18.76 -14.71
N ALA A 174 -9.41 18.52 -13.66
CA ALA A 174 -10.84 18.30 -13.79
C ALA A 174 -11.56 19.54 -14.36
N GLN A 175 -11.18 20.75 -13.94
CA GLN A 175 -11.70 22.00 -14.47
C GLN A 175 -11.40 22.16 -15.97
N TRP A 176 -10.14 21.95 -16.40
CA TRP A 176 -9.76 22.01 -17.81
C TRP A 176 -10.49 20.96 -18.66
N ARG A 177 -10.66 19.75 -18.14
CA ARG A 177 -11.43 18.68 -18.79
C ARG A 177 -12.90 19.08 -19.00
N ASN A 178 -13.51 19.69 -17.99
CA ASN A 178 -14.91 20.12 -18.01
C ASN A 178 -15.13 21.33 -18.94
N MET A 179 -14.10 22.17 -19.14
CA MET A 179 -14.09 23.25 -20.14
C MET A 179 -13.79 22.74 -21.56
N CYS A 180 -13.65 21.43 -21.75
CA CYS A 180 -13.40 20.79 -23.04
C CYS A 180 -12.10 21.27 -23.74
N TYR A 181 -11.07 21.65 -22.99
CA TYR A 181 -9.79 22.07 -23.55
C TYR A 181 -9.14 20.97 -24.39
N GLN A 182 -9.32 19.71 -24.02
CA GLN A 182 -8.82 18.54 -24.76
C GLN A 182 -9.34 18.43 -26.20
N ASN A 183 -10.45 19.09 -26.53
CA ASN A 183 -11.02 19.07 -27.88
C ASN A 183 -10.43 20.19 -28.78
N GLN A 184 -9.66 21.11 -28.19
CA GLN A 184 -9.07 22.22 -28.93
C GLN A 184 -7.74 21.80 -29.54
N PRO A 185 -7.46 22.17 -30.81
CA PRO A 185 -6.23 21.76 -31.50
C PRO A 185 -4.96 22.30 -30.82
N GLU A 186 -5.05 23.39 -30.07
CA GLU A 186 -3.96 24.00 -29.33
C GLU A 186 -3.58 23.22 -28.05
N HIS A 187 -4.45 22.33 -27.58
CA HIS A 187 -4.31 21.61 -26.32
C HIS A 187 -4.21 20.08 -26.50
N GLN A 188 -3.61 19.63 -27.60
CA GLN A 188 -3.39 18.19 -27.87
C GLN A 188 -2.61 17.48 -26.76
N GLN A 189 -1.66 18.16 -26.13
CA GLN A 189 -0.90 17.62 -24.99
C GLN A 189 -1.80 17.31 -23.79
N PHE A 190 -2.84 18.12 -23.56
CA PHE A 190 -3.80 17.86 -22.49
C PHE A 190 -4.68 16.65 -22.81
N ALA A 191 -5.08 16.47 -24.07
CA ALA A 191 -5.78 15.27 -24.51
C ALA A 191 -4.92 14.00 -24.28
N GLN A 192 -3.63 14.07 -24.59
CA GLN A 192 -2.68 12.98 -24.33
C GLN A 192 -2.52 12.70 -22.82
N LEU A 193 -2.43 13.74 -22.00
CA LEU A 193 -2.34 13.60 -20.53
C LEU A 193 -3.57 12.89 -19.94
N LEU A 194 -4.78 13.20 -20.42
CA LEU A 194 -6.00 12.53 -19.98
C LEU A 194 -6.09 11.07 -20.46
N GLN A 195 -5.50 10.78 -21.62
CA GLN A 195 -5.55 9.45 -22.24
C GLN A 195 -4.56 8.47 -21.61
N ALA A 196 -3.34 8.92 -21.28
CA ALA A 196 -2.29 8.07 -20.72
C ALA A 196 -2.72 7.19 -19.52
N PRO A 197 -3.36 7.72 -18.45
CA PRO A 197 -3.80 6.89 -17.33
C PRO A 197 -4.92 5.90 -17.70
N GLN A 198 -5.71 6.18 -18.75
CA GLN A 198 -6.74 5.25 -19.24
C GLN A 198 -6.12 4.04 -19.94
N GLU A 199 -5.07 4.27 -20.73
CA GLU A 199 -4.35 3.19 -21.40
C GLU A 199 -3.68 2.26 -20.39
N GLU A 200 -2.98 2.82 -19.41
CA GLU A 200 -2.37 2.06 -18.31
C GLU A 200 -3.41 1.30 -17.49
N ALA A 201 -4.55 1.94 -17.16
CA ALA A 201 -5.64 1.27 -16.47
C ALA A 201 -6.19 0.08 -17.28
N GLN A 202 -6.34 0.24 -18.60
CA GLN A 202 -6.84 -0.82 -19.46
C GLN A 202 -5.87 -2.01 -19.55
N VAL A 203 -4.56 -1.75 -19.56
CA VAL A 203 -3.53 -2.81 -19.48
C VAL A 203 -3.69 -3.63 -18.20
N ILE A 204 -3.85 -2.95 -17.05
CA ILE A 204 -4.07 -3.61 -15.75
C ILE A 204 -5.36 -4.44 -15.77
N ILE A 205 -6.46 -3.86 -16.26
CA ILE A 205 -7.78 -4.49 -16.33
C ILE A 205 -7.73 -5.76 -17.19
N ASN A 206 -7.09 -5.70 -18.37
CA ASN A 206 -7.00 -6.82 -19.30
C ASN A 206 -6.08 -7.94 -18.77
N GLY A 207 -5.11 -7.60 -17.93
CA GLY A 207 -4.15 -8.55 -17.36
C GLY A 207 -4.61 -9.24 -16.07
N ARG A 208 -5.77 -8.87 -15.51
CA ARG A 208 -6.18 -9.29 -14.17
C ARG A 208 -7.46 -10.12 -14.15
N PHE A 209 -7.47 -11.13 -13.29
CA PHE A 209 -8.67 -11.89 -12.94
C PHE A 209 -8.84 -11.96 -11.43
N PRO A 210 -10.02 -11.66 -10.88
CA PRO A 210 -11.19 -11.10 -11.56
C PRO A 210 -10.93 -9.67 -12.05
N VAL A 211 -11.76 -9.21 -12.97
CA VAL A 211 -11.68 -7.85 -13.51
C VAL A 211 -11.82 -6.84 -12.37
N PRO A 212 -10.86 -5.91 -12.18
CA PRO A 212 -10.95 -4.92 -11.13
C PRO A 212 -12.01 -3.86 -11.45
N ARG A 213 -12.59 -3.27 -10.40
CA ARG A 213 -13.50 -2.13 -10.57
C ARG A 213 -12.71 -0.89 -11.01
N LEU A 214 -13.00 -0.38 -12.20
CA LEU A 214 -12.50 0.94 -12.62
C LEU A 214 -13.33 2.04 -11.95
N VAL A 215 -12.65 2.99 -11.31
CA VAL A 215 -13.25 4.19 -10.72
C VAL A 215 -12.58 5.40 -11.32
N VAL A 216 -13.34 6.25 -11.99
CA VAL A 216 -12.86 7.54 -12.49
C VAL A 216 -13.49 8.63 -11.65
N CYS A 217 -12.66 9.49 -11.06
CA CYS A 217 -13.11 10.51 -10.13
C CYS A 217 -12.25 11.77 -10.19
N ASP A 218 -12.79 12.83 -9.62
CA ASP A 218 -12.13 14.13 -9.50
C ASP A 218 -11.89 14.44 -8.02
N GLN A 219 -10.92 15.31 -7.74
CA GLN A 219 -10.69 15.85 -6.41
C GLN A 219 -11.98 16.47 -5.83
N HIS A 220 -12.26 16.15 -4.58
CA HIS A 220 -13.51 16.47 -3.87
C HIS A 220 -14.80 15.80 -4.40
N GLY A 221 -14.69 14.91 -5.40
CA GLY A 221 -15.80 14.07 -5.84
C GLY A 221 -16.11 12.91 -4.88
N SER A 222 -17.35 12.42 -4.88
CA SER A 222 -17.78 11.37 -3.94
C SER A 222 -17.00 10.05 -4.06
N GLN A 223 -16.58 9.69 -5.29
CA GLN A 223 -15.79 8.49 -5.56
C GLN A 223 -14.30 8.65 -5.22
N ALA A 224 -13.80 9.87 -4.95
CA ALA A 224 -12.42 10.11 -4.54
C ALA A 224 -12.05 9.36 -3.25
N ARG A 225 -13.05 9.03 -2.42
CA ARG A 225 -12.87 8.21 -1.21
C ARG A 225 -12.20 6.86 -1.47
N PHE A 226 -12.32 6.29 -2.67
CA PHE A 226 -11.63 5.04 -3.03
C PHE A 226 -10.11 5.21 -3.07
N LEU A 227 -9.62 6.40 -3.43
CA LEU A 227 -8.21 6.76 -3.32
C LEU A 227 -7.87 7.10 -1.86
N LEU A 228 -8.59 8.04 -1.26
CA LEU A 228 -8.26 8.59 0.07
C LEU A 228 -8.19 7.51 1.16
N ALA A 229 -9.07 6.52 1.13
CA ALA A 229 -9.08 5.41 2.09
C ALA A 229 -7.85 4.49 2.01
N LYS A 230 -7.02 4.60 0.95
CA LYS A 230 -5.80 3.81 0.78
C LYS A 230 -4.52 4.58 1.09
N LEU A 231 -4.59 5.91 1.18
CA LEU A 231 -3.42 6.75 1.38
C LEU A 231 -2.93 6.71 2.84
N ASN A 232 -1.65 7.01 3.03
CA ASN A 232 -1.11 7.37 4.33
C ASN A 232 -1.63 8.77 4.74
N PRO A 233 -2.27 8.92 5.91
CA PRO A 233 -2.73 10.22 6.42
C PRO A 233 -1.56 11.00 7.05
N SER A 234 -0.57 11.40 6.24
CA SER A 234 0.55 12.24 6.70
C SER A 234 0.12 13.66 7.06
N ALA A 235 -0.97 14.13 6.46
CA ALA A 235 -1.66 15.38 6.79
C ALA A 235 -3.09 15.09 7.25
N THR A 236 -3.38 15.44 8.51
CA THR A 236 -4.71 15.29 9.14
C THR A 236 -5.23 16.63 9.66
N TYR A 237 -6.49 16.67 10.09
CA TYR A 237 -7.06 17.88 10.69
C TYR A 237 -6.37 18.29 12.00
N ASN A 238 -5.73 17.34 12.70
CA ASN A 238 -4.96 17.60 13.91
C ASN A 238 -3.63 18.31 13.61
N SER A 239 -3.07 18.10 12.41
CA SER A 239 -1.83 18.72 11.95
C SER A 239 -2.07 19.87 10.96
N ALA A 240 -3.32 20.33 10.81
CA ALA A 240 -3.71 21.28 9.76
C ALA A 240 -2.96 22.62 9.79
N HIS A 241 -2.38 22.99 10.93
CA HIS A 241 -1.58 24.21 11.07
C HIS A 241 -0.20 24.11 10.40
N ASP A 242 0.34 22.90 10.24
CA ASP A 242 1.68 22.64 9.68
C ASP A 242 1.64 22.25 8.19
N VAL A 243 0.44 22.14 7.62
CA VAL A 243 0.23 21.70 6.24
C VAL A 243 0.22 22.92 5.31
N PRO A 244 0.99 22.88 4.19
CA PRO A 244 0.99 23.98 3.23
C PRO A 244 -0.43 24.31 2.72
N PRO A 245 -0.77 25.60 2.55
CA PRO A 245 -2.07 26.02 2.03
C PRO A 245 -2.37 25.34 0.69
N GLY A 246 -3.51 24.65 0.61
CA GLY A 246 -3.96 23.96 -0.61
C GLY A 246 -3.58 22.47 -0.71
N SER A 247 -2.90 21.91 0.30
CA SER A 247 -2.70 20.46 0.37
C SER A 247 -3.98 19.77 0.84
N ASP A 248 -4.24 18.56 0.33
CA ASP A 248 -5.37 17.75 0.81
C ASP A 248 -5.10 17.22 2.22
N ILE A 249 -6.19 17.07 2.98
CA ILE A 249 -6.19 16.58 4.35
C ILE A 249 -7.11 15.36 4.43
N ILE A 250 -6.66 14.28 5.06
CA ILE A 250 -7.49 13.12 5.33
C ILE A 250 -8.13 13.26 6.72
N PHE A 251 -9.45 13.17 6.77
CA PHE A 251 -10.22 13.17 8.01
C PHE A 251 -10.27 11.75 8.59
N THR A 252 -9.25 11.40 9.37
CA THR A 252 -9.15 10.11 10.07
C THR A 252 -8.40 10.27 11.38
N ASP A 253 -8.71 9.41 12.35
CA ASP A 253 -7.93 9.21 13.58
C ASP A 253 -6.80 8.18 13.39
N ASP A 254 -6.67 7.62 12.18
CA ASP A 254 -5.61 6.66 11.87
C ASP A 254 -4.22 7.31 11.98
N VAL A 255 -3.30 6.53 12.52
CA VAL A 255 -1.91 6.92 12.70
C VAL A 255 -1.19 6.95 11.36
N SER A 256 -0.37 7.99 11.12
CA SER A 256 0.48 8.08 9.92
C SER A 256 1.63 7.06 9.95
N PHE A 257 2.18 6.74 8.79
CA PHE A 257 3.32 5.82 8.68
C PHE A 257 4.54 6.29 9.48
N GLN A 258 4.76 7.60 9.54
CA GLN A 258 5.85 8.19 10.32
C GLN A 258 5.68 7.89 11.81
N VAL A 259 4.51 8.22 12.37
CA VAL A 259 4.23 7.97 13.80
C VAL A 259 4.25 6.47 14.11
N PHE A 260 3.76 5.63 13.19
CA PHE A 260 3.89 4.18 13.28
C PHE A 260 5.36 3.73 13.39
N CYS A 261 6.24 4.26 12.54
CA CYS A 261 7.67 3.95 12.58
C CYS A 261 8.34 4.44 13.87
N GLU A 262 8.02 5.66 14.33
CA GLU A 262 8.55 6.19 15.59
C GLU A 262 8.15 5.33 16.80
N HIS A 263 6.92 4.80 16.81
CA HIS A 263 6.45 3.87 17.83
C HIS A 263 7.17 2.52 17.73
N LEU A 264 7.30 1.98 16.52
CA LEU A 264 8.01 0.73 16.27
C LEU A 264 9.46 0.81 16.73
N GLN A 265 10.18 1.87 16.35
CA GLN A 265 11.57 2.10 16.74
C GLN A 265 11.71 2.15 18.26
N ARG A 266 10.87 2.93 18.94
CA ARG A 266 10.89 3.03 20.41
C ARG A 266 10.70 1.68 21.09
N LEU A 267 9.75 0.86 20.63
CA LEU A 267 9.50 -0.45 21.23
C LEU A 267 10.57 -1.47 20.86
N ALA A 268 11.12 -1.38 19.65
CA ALA A 268 12.15 -2.29 19.17
C ALA A 268 13.43 -2.18 20.01
N VAL A 269 13.88 -0.96 20.32
CA VAL A 269 15.13 -0.71 21.07
C VAL A 269 15.04 -0.95 22.57
N GLN A 270 13.82 -1.12 23.09
CA GLN A 270 13.54 -1.39 24.51
C GLN A 270 13.47 -2.89 24.84
N SER A 271 13.33 -3.74 23.80
CA SER A 271 13.14 -5.20 23.97
C SER A 271 14.43 -5.94 24.30
#